data_AF-A0A2D2M8Y8-F1
#
_entry.id   AF-A0A2D2M8Y8-F1
#
_cell.length_a   1.000
_cell.length_b   1.000
_cell.length_c   1.000
_cell.angle_alpha   90.00
_cell.angle_beta   90.00
_cell.angle_gamma   90.00
#
_symmetry.space_group_name_H-M   'P 1'
#
loop_
_entity.id
_entity.type
_entity.pdbx_description
1 polymer ?
#
loop_
_entity_poly.entity_id
_entity_poly.type
_entity_poly.pdbx_seq_one_letter_code
_entity_poly.pdbx_strand_id
1 'polypeptide(L)'
;MHPAYIEVTTMFNKTARPLFDERISKVLETPPGDLVDTESELSYAAGMAAYALARGDIGHEEHNLLNMRIDMARFSVLARIQRQCRIERVAPQ
;
A
#
# COMPACT_ATOMS: atom_id res chain seq x y z
N MET A 1 -4.45 45.90 3.37
CA MET A 1 -4.16 44.78 2.45
C MET A 1 -3.83 43.56 3.29
N HIS A 2 -4.77 42.63 3.43
CA HIS A 2 -4.53 41.34 4.07
C HIS A 2 -3.96 40.37 3.04
N PRO A 3 -2.80 39.74 3.26
CA PRO A 3 -2.43 38.59 2.44
C PRO A 3 -3.35 37.44 2.85
N ALA A 4 -4.15 36.98 1.90
CA ALA A 4 -4.98 35.80 2.06
C ALA A 4 -4.09 34.62 2.45
N TYR A 5 -4.44 33.99 3.56
CA TYR A 5 -3.93 32.69 3.98
C TYR A 5 -4.05 31.73 2.79
N ILE A 6 -2.91 31.30 2.24
CA ILE A 6 -2.88 30.09 1.45
C ILE A 6 -3.13 28.98 2.47
N GLU A 7 -4.39 28.54 2.61
CA GLU A 7 -4.67 27.21 3.13
C GLU A 7 -3.98 26.22 2.20
N VAL A 8 -2.72 25.92 2.50
CA VAL A 8 -2.04 24.75 1.95
C VAL A 8 -2.69 23.58 2.64
N THR A 9 -3.78 23.08 2.06
CA THR A 9 -4.40 21.82 2.44
C THR A 9 -3.37 20.72 2.25
N THR A 10 -2.65 20.42 3.32
CA THR A 10 -1.85 19.22 3.60
C THR A 10 -2.75 17.99 3.61
N MET A 11 -3.34 17.68 2.46
CA MET A 11 -4.05 16.43 2.23
C MET A 11 -3.25 15.63 1.21
N PHE A 12 -2.97 14.36 1.55
CA PHE A 12 -2.81 13.31 0.55
C PHE A 12 -3.93 13.51 -0.47
N ASN A 13 -3.57 13.89 -1.70
CA ASN A 13 -4.53 14.34 -2.71
C ASN A 13 -5.78 13.46 -2.66
N LYS A 14 -6.97 14.05 -2.56
CA LYS A 14 -8.25 13.31 -2.40
C LYS A 14 -8.45 12.24 -3.46
N THR A 15 -7.80 12.37 -4.61
CA THR A 15 -7.80 11.40 -5.70
C THR A 15 -6.73 10.31 -5.54
N ALA A 16 -5.62 10.60 -4.85
CA ALA A 16 -4.54 9.66 -4.59
C ALA A 16 -4.86 8.67 -3.47
N ARG A 17 -5.62 9.06 -2.43
CA ARG A 17 -5.96 8.14 -1.33
C ARG A 17 -6.78 6.92 -1.80
N PRO A 18 -7.85 7.10 -2.59
CA PRO A 18 -8.61 5.98 -3.14
C PRO A 18 -7.75 5.07 -4.01
N LEU A 19 -6.85 5.64 -4.81
CA LEU A 19 -5.94 4.86 -5.64
C LEU A 19 -4.96 4.06 -4.78
N PHE A 20 -4.38 4.64 -3.72
CA PHE A 20 -3.55 3.87 -2.77
C PHE A 20 -4.32 2.69 -2.19
N ASP A 21 -5.56 2.95 -1.71
CA ASP A 21 -6.40 1.91 -1.12
C ASP A 21 -6.76 0.83 -2.15
N GLU A 22 -7.01 1.19 -3.42
CA GLU A 22 -7.22 0.26 -4.53
C GLU A 22 -6.01 -0.65 -4.74
N ARG A 23 -4.78 -0.11 -4.72
CA ARG A 23 -3.55 -0.92 -4.87
C ARG A 23 -3.41 -1.95 -3.75
N ILE A 24 -3.69 -1.54 -2.51
CA ILE A 24 -3.68 -2.47 -1.37
C ILE A 24 -4.76 -3.55 -1.54
N SER A 25 -5.98 -3.18 -1.94
CA SER A 25 -7.06 -4.14 -2.19
C SER A 25 -6.68 -5.14 -3.27
N LYS A 26 -6.09 -4.70 -4.39
CA LYS A 26 -5.62 -5.60 -5.45
C LYS A 26 -4.65 -6.65 -4.92
N VAL A 27 -3.66 -6.25 -4.11
CA VAL A 27 -2.70 -7.18 -3.49
C VAL A 27 -3.39 -8.22 -2.62
N LEU A 28 -4.42 -7.82 -1.87
CA LEU A 28 -5.18 -8.75 -1.02
C LEU A 28 -6.02 -9.74 -1.84
N GLU A 29 -6.39 -9.38 -3.06
CA GLU A 29 -7.13 -10.22 -4.01
C GLU A 29 -6.20 -11.08 -4.88
N THR A 30 -4.95 -10.67 -5.07
CA THR A 30 -3.95 -11.38 -5.88
C THR A 30 -3.81 -12.84 -5.43
N PRO A 31 -3.75 -13.82 -6.36
CA PRO A 31 -3.50 -15.21 -6.03
C PRO A 31 -2.18 -15.41 -5.25
N PRO A 32 -2.16 -16.33 -4.26
CA PRO A 32 -0.92 -16.64 -3.57
C PRO A 32 0.05 -17.29 -4.56
N GLY A 33 1.22 -16.69 -4.73
CA GLY A 33 2.26 -17.15 -5.65
C GLY A 33 2.54 -16.19 -6.81
N ASP A 34 1.64 -15.24 -7.10
CA ASP A 34 1.91 -14.18 -8.06
C ASP A 34 2.67 -13.02 -7.40
N LEU A 35 3.97 -13.25 -7.21
CA LEU A 35 4.86 -12.34 -6.49
C LEU A 35 5.18 -11.07 -7.27
N VAL A 36 5.19 -11.16 -8.61
CA VAL A 36 5.53 -10.02 -9.47
C VAL A 36 4.40 -9.00 -9.44
N ASP A 37 3.16 -9.45 -9.60
CA ASP A 37 1.99 -8.56 -9.53
C ASP A 37 1.84 -7.98 -8.12
N THR A 38 2.05 -8.80 -7.08
CA THR A 38 2.05 -8.36 -5.68
C THR A 38 3.05 -7.21 -5.44
N GLU A 39 4.33 -7.42 -5.74
CA GLU A 39 5.36 -6.40 -5.45
C GLU A 39 5.25 -5.18 -6.38
N SER A 40 4.72 -5.33 -7.60
CA SER A 40 4.47 -4.19 -8.49
C SER A 40 3.43 -3.23 -7.90
N GLU A 41 2.31 -3.76 -7.40
CA GLU A 41 1.26 -2.93 -6.79
C GLU A 41 1.71 -2.31 -5.45
N LEU A 42 2.44 -3.08 -4.62
CA LEU A 42 3.02 -2.56 -3.37
C LEU A 42 4.08 -1.48 -3.63
N SER A 43 4.92 -1.65 -4.64
CA SER A 43 5.92 -0.64 -5.03
C SER A 43 5.27 0.63 -5.53
N TYR A 44 4.17 0.52 -6.28
CA TYR A 44 3.40 1.68 -6.71
C TYR A 44 2.81 2.43 -5.51
N ALA A 45 2.19 1.72 -4.56
CA ALA A 45 1.65 2.31 -3.33
C ALA A 45 2.74 2.99 -2.48
N ALA A 46 3.93 2.38 -2.37
CA ALA A 46 5.08 2.97 -1.68
C ALA A 46 5.55 4.26 -2.37
N GLY A 47 5.64 4.25 -3.70
CA GLY A 47 5.98 5.43 -4.49
C GLY A 47 4.98 6.58 -4.29
N MET A 48 3.69 6.28 -4.21
CA MET A 48 2.65 7.28 -3.89
C MET A 48 2.84 7.89 -2.50
N ALA A 49 3.09 7.06 -1.48
CA ALA A 49 3.33 7.54 -0.12
C ALA A 49 4.58 8.44 -0.05
N ALA A 50 5.69 8.00 -0.67
CA ALA A 50 6.93 8.77 -0.71
C ALA A 50 6.76 10.10 -1.45
N TYR A 51 6.06 10.10 -2.59
CA TYR A 51 5.77 11.31 -3.34
C TYR A 51 4.92 12.30 -2.53
N ALA A 52 3.87 11.82 -1.87
CA ALA A 52 3.02 12.68 -1.03
C ALA A 52 3.81 13.31 0.13
N LEU A 53 4.70 12.54 0.78
CA LEU A 53 5.59 13.09 1.81
C LEU A 53 6.52 14.16 1.23
N ALA A 54 7.16 13.89 0.07
CA ALA A 54 8.07 14.82 -0.57
C ALA A 54 7.39 16.14 -1.01
N ARG A 55 6.09 16.08 -1.33
CA ARG A 55 5.27 17.25 -1.66
C ARG A 55 4.76 18.01 -0.44
N GLY A 56 4.89 17.44 0.76
CA GLY A 56 4.31 17.98 1.99
C GLY A 56 2.80 17.76 2.09
N ASP A 57 2.23 16.89 1.25
CA ASP A 57 0.79 16.55 1.27
C ASP A 57 0.45 15.76 2.55
N ILE A 58 1.42 15.03 3.09
CA ILE A 58 1.32 14.28 4.35
C ILE A 58 2.57 14.50 5.23
N GLY A 59 2.40 14.31 6.53
CA GLY A 59 3.50 14.29 7.49
C GLY A 59 4.21 12.92 7.58
N HIS A 60 5.34 12.89 8.29
CA HIS A 60 6.11 11.66 8.52
C HIS A 60 5.30 10.57 9.25
N GLU A 61 4.44 10.96 10.18
CA GLU A 61 3.59 10.01 10.92
C GLU A 61 2.61 9.30 9.98
N GLU A 62 1.89 10.04 9.13
CA GLU A 62 0.98 9.46 8.15
C GLU A 62 1.75 8.62 7.12
N HIS A 63 2.91 9.07 6.66
CA HIS A 63 3.78 8.27 5.80
C HIS A 63 4.17 6.93 6.44
N ASN A 64 4.49 6.93 7.74
CA ASN A 64 4.81 5.70 8.48
C ASN A 64 3.59 4.77 8.56
N LEU A 65 2.39 5.30 8.82
CA LEU A 65 1.16 4.53 8.83
C LEU A 65 0.85 3.91 7.45
N LEU A 66 1.08 4.63 6.36
CA LEU A 66 0.92 4.10 5.00
C LEU A 66 1.91 2.96 4.72
N ASN A 67 3.17 3.11 5.13
CA ASN A 67 4.16 2.02 4.97
C ASN A 67 3.81 0.79 5.81
N MET A 68 3.32 0.98 7.05
CA MET A 68 2.83 -0.16 7.86
C MET A 68 1.68 -0.90 7.15
N ARG A 69 0.78 -0.19 6.47
CA ARG A 69 -0.30 -0.83 5.68
C ARG A 69 0.24 -1.64 4.50
N ILE A 70 1.27 -1.13 3.81
CA ILE A 70 1.98 -1.86 2.74
C ILE A 70 2.59 -3.15 3.30
N ASP A 71 3.28 -3.07 4.45
CA ASP A 71 3.89 -4.24 5.09
C ASP A 71 2.85 -5.27 5.53
N MET A 72 1.72 -4.83 6.10
CA MET A 72 0.62 -5.72 6.46
C MET A 72 0.03 -6.46 5.25
N ALA A 73 -0.11 -5.77 4.11
CA ALA A 73 -0.57 -6.41 2.86
C ALA A 73 0.45 -7.46 2.38
N ARG A 74 1.75 -7.13 2.40
CA ARG A 74 2.83 -8.07 2.08
C ARG A 74 2.80 -9.31 2.99
N PHE A 75 2.68 -9.11 4.31
CA PHE A 75 2.61 -10.24 5.26
C PHE A 75 1.38 -11.10 5.04
N SER A 76 0.25 -10.50 4.64
CA SER A 76 -0.97 -11.25 4.32
C SER A 76 -0.76 -12.18 3.13
N VAL A 77 -0.07 -11.72 2.08
CA VAL A 77 0.30 -12.57 0.93
C VAL A 77 1.23 -13.71 1.36
N LEU A 78 2.30 -13.40 2.12
CA LEU A 78 3.23 -14.41 2.61
C LEU A 78 2.54 -15.47 3.47
N ALA A 79 1.59 -15.08 4.33
CA ALA A 79 0.81 -16.01 5.14
C ALA A 79 -0.05 -16.94 4.27
N ARG A 80 -0.67 -16.41 3.20
CA ARG A 80 -1.44 -17.22 2.24
C ARG A 80 -0.56 -18.21 1.47
N ILE A 81 0.65 -17.78 1.05
CA ILE A 81 1.65 -18.67 0.42
C ILE A 81 2.06 -19.80 1.37
N GLN A 82 2.43 -19.46 2.61
CA GLN A 82 2.80 -20.45 3.63
C GLN A 82 1.69 -21.46 3.89
N ARG A 83 0.43 -21.00 3.90
CA ARG A 83 -0.74 -21.87 4.02
C ARG A 83 -0.87 -22.79 2.80
N GLN A 84 -0.75 -22.26 1.60
CA GLN A 84 -0.85 -23.03 0.35
C GLN A 84 0.22 -24.14 0.30
N CYS A 85 1.49 -23.78 0.54
CA CYS A 85 2.58 -24.76 0.57
C CYS A 85 2.36 -25.86 1.62
N ARG A 86 1.73 -25.53 2.76
CA ARG A 86 1.41 -26.52 3.80
C ARG A 86 0.34 -27.50 3.33
N ILE A 87 -0.70 -27.01 2.65
CA ILE A 87 -1.78 -27.84 2.11
C ILE A 87 -1.23 -28.79 1.03
N GLU A 88 -0.41 -28.28 0.12
CA GLU A 88 0.19 -29.07 -0.97
C GLU A 88 1.09 -30.19 -0.46
N ARG A 89 1.81 -29.97 0.65
CA ARG A 89 2.68 -30.99 1.27
C ARG A 89 1.90 -32.16 1.89
N VAL A 90 0.64 -31.95 2.28
CA VAL A 90 -0.19 -32.97 2.94
C VAL A 90 -1.26 -33.55 2.04
N ALA A 91 -1.45 -33.00 0.84
CA ALA A 91 -2.38 -33.54 -0.15
C ALA A 91 -1.87 -34.91 -0.66
N PRO A 92 -2.68 -35.98 -0.59
CA PRO A 92 -2.29 -37.27 -1.15
C PRO A 92 -2.14 -37.16 -2.67
N GLN A 93 -1.09 -37.80 -3.22
CA GLN A 93 -0.84 -37.91 -4.66
C GLN A 93 -1.92 -38.72 -5.36
#